data_AF-A0A261CJ85-F1
#
_entry.id   AF-A0A261CJ85-F1
#
_cell.length_a   1.000
_cell.length_b   1.000
_cell.length_c   1.000
_cell.angle_alpha   90.00
_cell.angle_beta   90.00
_cell.angle_gamma   90.00
#
_symmetry.space_group_name_H-M   'P 1'
#
loop_
_entity.id
_entity.type
_entity.pdbx_description
1 polymer ?
#
loop_
_entity_poly.entity_id
_entity_poly.type
_entity_poly.pdbx_seq_one_letter_code
_entity_poly.pdbx_strand_id
1 'polypeptide(L)'
;MLTGQYAFDDEDDGSLEKKICSVSYEMHVKILTFAATLISECLQKIPSKRPSSKTLFFHTWIVDTTEEAEKKRKKKISIRHLDALKSDTVDQWKRNNKSDMKDSRKRESSDAGRKTTLRNKQRMDYKEQRLS
;
A
#
# COMPACT_ATOMS: atom_id res chain seq x y z
N MET A 1 21.34 16.43 4.55
CA MET A 1 20.95 15.14 3.93
C MET A 1 19.93 15.30 2.82
N LEU A 2 18.75 15.90 3.07
CA LEU A 2 17.70 16.00 2.03
C LEU A 2 17.99 17.05 0.94
N THR A 3 18.63 18.16 1.31
CA THR A 3 18.94 19.28 0.39
C THR A 3 20.41 19.44 0.07
N GLY A 4 21.28 18.86 0.91
CA GLY A 4 22.74 19.11 0.87
C GLY A 4 23.16 20.49 1.41
N GLN A 5 22.22 21.27 1.94
CA GLN A 5 22.46 22.63 2.44
C GLN A 5 22.01 22.75 3.91
N TYR A 6 22.63 23.64 4.65
CA TYR A 6 22.24 23.96 6.03
C TYR A 6 20.97 24.82 6.05
N ALA A 7 20.14 24.64 7.08
CA ALA A 7 18.93 25.45 7.26
C ALA A 7 19.26 26.88 7.72
N PHE A 8 20.33 27.03 8.52
CA PHE A 8 20.86 28.32 8.94
C PHE A 8 22.31 28.38 8.50
N ASP A 9 22.63 29.39 7.69
CA ASP A 9 23.97 29.61 7.17
C ASP A 9 24.16 31.12 6.93
N ASP A 10 25.31 31.63 7.32
CA ASP A 10 25.76 33.00 7.11
C ASP A 10 27.27 33.08 7.36
N GLU A 11 27.96 33.95 6.63
CA GLU A 11 29.40 34.19 6.80
C GLU A 11 29.68 35.04 8.06
N ASP A 12 28.72 35.87 8.47
CA ASP A 12 28.82 36.68 9.68
C ASP A 12 28.15 35.99 10.86
N ASP A 13 28.92 35.70 11.92
CA ASP A 13 28.45 35.02 13.12
C ASP A 13 27.26 35.75 13.77
N GLY A 14 27.27 37.08 13.78
CA GLY A 14 26.17 37.87 14.35
C GLY A 14 24.86 37.72 13.58
N SER A 15 24.95 37.58 12.26
CA SER A 15 23.80 37.35 11.38
C SER A 15 23.33 35.90 11.45
N LEU A 16 24.25 34.94 11.56
CA LEU A 16 23.94 33.53 11.80
C LEU A 16 23.19 33.35 13.12
N GLU A 17 23.67 33.95 14.21
CA GLU A 17 23.02 33.89 15.52
C GLU A 17 21.60 34.45 15.46
N LYS A 18 21.39 35.57 14.77
CA LYS A 18 20.05 36.15 14.57
C LYS A 18 19.13 35.20 13.79
N LYS A 19 19.62 34.55 12.73
CA LYS A 19 18.85 33.56 11.95
C LYS A 19 18.44 32.37 12.81
N ILE A 20 19.36 31.82 13.60
CA ILE A 20 19.09 30.69 14.51
C ILE A 20 18.07 31.10 15.59
N CYS A 21 18.27 32.25 16.24
CA CYS A 21 17.39 32.74 17.31
C CYS A 21 15.99 33.14 16.83
N SER A 22 15.86 33.60 15.58
CA SER A 22 14.58 33.87 14.94
C SER A 22 13.95 32.62 14.32
N VAL A 23 14.72 31.54 14.16
CA VAL A 23 14.32 30.33 13.43
C VAL A 23 13.91 30.70 12.00
N SER A 24 14.65 31.63 11.38
CA SER A 24 14.45 32.06 10.01
C SER A 24 15.25 31.17 9.07
N TYR A 25 14.57 30.27 8.36
CA TYR A 25 15.16 29.42 7.34
C TYR A 25 14.21 29.25 6.15
N GLU A 26 14.76 29.01 4.97
CA GLU A 26 13.98 28.70 3.78
C GLU A 26 13.90 27.20 3.57
N MET A 27 12.68 26.70 3.36
CA MET A 27 12.46 25.31 3.00
C MET A 27 12.61 25.16 1.48
N HIS A 28 13.61 24.39 1.03
CA HIS A 28 13.82 24.18 -0.40
C HIS A 28 12.64 23.47 -1.06
N VAL A 29 12.28 23.91 -2.27
CA VAL A 29 11.13 23.44 -3.07
C VAL A 29 11.19 21.93 -3.39
N LYS A 30 12.37 21.32 -3.30
CA LYS A 30 12.58 19.89 -3.63
C LYS A 30 12.21 18.92 -2.49
N ILE A 31 11.85 19.41 -1.31
CA ILE A 31 11.55 18.56 -0.15
C ILE A 31 10.10 18.05 -0.23
N LEU A 32 9.91 16.75 -0.06
CA LEU A 32 8.58 16.14 0.06
C LEU A 32 7.80 16.80 1.22
N THR A 33 6.52 17.12 1.00
CA THR A 33 5.67 17.84 1.97
C THR A 33 5.73 17.25 3.38
N PHE A 34 5.68 15.92 3.50
CA PHE A 34 5.75 15.23 4.80
C PHE A 34 7.10 15.40 5.52
N ALA A 35 8.21 15.46 4.78
CA ALA A 35 9.52 15.71 5.36
C ALA A 35 9.66 17.18 5.79
N ALA A 36 9.10 18.10 4.99
CA ALA A 36 9.04 19.52 5.31
C ALA A 36 8.25 19.77 6.61
N THR A 37 7.11 19.09 6.80
CA THR A 37 6.33 19.15 8.05
C THR A 37 7.17 18.70 9.24
N LEU A 38 7.83 17.53 9.16
CA LEU A 38 8.66 17.04 10.26
C LEU A 38 9.80 18.00 10.61
N ILE A 39 10.47 18.56 9.61
CA ILE A 39 11.53 19.56 9.82
C ILE A 39 10.97 20.77 10.58
N SER A 40 9.79 21.25 10.21
CA SER A 40 9.16 22.40 10.88
C SER A 40 8.75 22.10 12.33
N GLU A 41 8.35 20.87 12.63
CA GLU A 41 8.05 20.44 14.01
C GLU A 41 9.32 20.34 14.86
N CYS A 42 10.43 19.89 14.29
CA CYS A 42 11.72 19.78 14.98
C CYS A 42 12.39 21.15 15.18
N LEU A 43 12.35 22.02 14.17
CA LEU A 43 12.92 23.37 14.20
C LEU A 43 11.94 24.36 14.84
N GLN A 44 11.50 24.09 16.07
CA GLN A 44 10.67 25.01 16.85
C GLN A 44 11.54 25.91 17.73
N LYS A 45 11.21 27.21 17.74
CA LYS A 45 11.87 28.19 18.62
C LYS A 45 11.69 27.85 20.10
N ILE A 46 10.48 27.42 20.48
CA ILE A 46 10.14 27.07 21.86
C ILE A 46 10.50 25.60 22.09
N PRO A 47 11.42 25.26 23.02
CA PRO A 47 11.86 23.88 23.21
C PRO A 47 10.73 22.90 23.57
N SER A 48 9.75 23.32 24.37
CA SER A 48 8.62 22.47 24.77
C SER A 48 7.65 22.14 23.64
N LYS A 49 7.71 22.86 22.52
CA LYS A 49 6.94 22.55 21.31
C LYS A 49 7.65 21.56 20.39
N ARG A 50 8.95 21.28 20.63
CA ARG A 50 9.69 20.29 19.85
C ARG A 50 9.17 18.90 20.21
N PRO A 51 8.97 18.00 19.23
CA PRO A 51 8.57 16.64 19.52
C PRO A 51 9.65 15.93 20.34
N SER A 52 9.23 15.14 21.31
CA SER A 52 10.14 14.28 22.05
C SER A 52 10.68 13.16 21.15
N SER A 53 11.80 12.55 21.51
CA SER A 53 12.33 11.39 20.78
C SER A 53 11.32 10.23 20.71
N LYS A 54 10.50 10.04 21.75
CA LYS A 54 9.42 9.04 21.75
C LYS A 54 8.33 9.39 20.74
N THR A 55 7.96 10.66 20.63
CA THR A 55 6.99 11.15 19.64
C THR A 55 7.53 10.96 18.22
N LEU A 56 8.80 11.30 17.99
CA LEU A 56 9.46 11.13 16.70
C LEU A 56 9.51 9.67 16.25
N PHE A 57 9.75 8.73 17.17
CA PHE A 57 9.81 7.31 16.83
C PHE A 57 8.53 6.78 16.16
N PHE A 58 7.36 7.32 16.53
CA PHE A 58 6.07 6.95 15.94
C PHE A 58 5.57 7.96 14.91
N HIS A 59 6.39 8.93 14.51
CA HIS A 59 5.99 9.95 13.55
C HIS A 59 5.71 9.30 12.19
N THR A 60 4.59 9.66 11.57
CA THR A 60 4.07 9.03 10.35
C THR A 60 5.08 8.97 9.22
N TRP A 61 5.81 10.07 8.97
CA TRP A 61 6.85 10.08 7.94
C TRP A 61 8.00 9.10 8.22
N ILE A 62 8.37 8.91 9.49
CA ILE A 62 9.42 7.96 9.88
C ILE A 62 8.90 6.54 9.73
N VAL A 63 7.69 6.26 10.23
CA VAL A 63 7.06 4.93 10.13
C VAL A 63 6.82 4.53 8.67
N ASP A 64 6.32 5.43 7.84
CA ASP A 64 6.01 5.18 6.42
C ASP A 64 7.24 5.03 5.53
N THR A 65 8.41 5.49 5.99
CA THR A 65 9.69 5.32 5.31
C THR A 65 10.48 4.12 5.83
N THR A 66 9.99 3.41 6.84
CA THR A 66 10.59 2.14 7.26
C THR A 66 10.44 1.06 6.19
N GLU A 67 11.40 0.14 6.15
CA GLU A 67 11.47 -0.97 5.21
C GLU A 67 10.18 -1.84 5.20
N GLU A 68 9.48 -1.91 6.34
CA GLU A 68 8.22 -2.65 6.45
C GLU A 68 7.05 -1.96 5.74
N ALA A 69 6.99 -0.62 5.80
CA ALA A 69 6.02 0.16 5.03
C ALA A 69 6.31 0.09 3.53
N GLU A 70 7.58 0.07 3.15
CA GLU A 70 8.00 -0.11 1.75
C GLU A 70 7.61 -1.51 1.22
N LYS A 71 7.82 -2.57 2.00
CA LYS A 71 7.35 -3.93 1.70
C LYS A 71 5.83 -3.99 1.54
N LYS A 72 5.07 -3.31 2.41
CA LYS A 72 3.60 -3.21 2.31
C LYS A 72 3.16 -2.45 1.04
N ARG A 73 3.85 -1.39 0.64
CA ARG A 73 3.59 -0.66 -0.62
C ARG A 73 3.84 -1.55 -1.85
N LYS A 74 4.97 -2.26 -1.89
CA LYS A 74 5.31 -3.20 -2.98
C LYS A 74 4.25 -4.29 -3.12
N LYS A 75 3.76 -4.85 -2.00
CA LYS A 75 2.68 -5.86 -2.00
C LYS A 75 1.34 -5.29 -2.50
N LYS A 76 0.97 -4.07 -2.11
CA LYS A 76 -0.28 -3.41 -2.54
C LYS A 76 -0.29 -3.08 -4.04
N ILE A 77 0.86 -2.71 -4.60
CA ILE A 77 1.03 -2.46 -6.05
C ILE A 77 0.91 -3.77 -6.84
N SER A 78 1.54 -4.85 -6.35
CA SER A 78 1.43 -6.19 -6.95
C SER A 78 -0.02 -6.69 -7.00
N ILE A 79 -0.80 -6.50 -5.93
CA ILE A 79 -2.22 -6.87 -5.90
C ILE A 79 -3.04 -6.06 -6.92
N ARG A 80 -2.83 -4.75 -7.02
CA ARG A 80 -3.52 -3.91 -8.02
C ARG A 80 -3.22 -4.32 -9.46
N HIS A 81 -1.96 -4.68 -9.76
CA HIS A 81 -1.60 -5.22 -11.08
C HIS A 81 -2.29 -6.56 -11.35
N LEU A 82 -2.40 -7.43 -10.34
CA LEU A 82 -3.12 -8.70 -10.47
C LEU A 82 -4.62 -8.50 -10.69
N ASP A 83 -5.23 -7.53 -10.03
CA ASP A 83 -6.65 -7.21 -10.21
C ASP A 83 -6.93 -6.59 -11.58
N ALA A 84 -6.02 -5.77 -12.11
CA ALA A 84 -6.09 -5.26 -13.49
C ALA A 84 -5.96 -6.38 -14.54
N LEU A 85 -5.07 -7.35 -14.31
CA LEU A 85 -4.95 -8.54 -15.16
C LEU A 85 -6.22 -9.41 -15.11
N LYS A 86 -6.84 -9.55 -13.93
CA LYS A 86 -8.09 -10.29 -13.76
C LYS A 86 -9.27 -9.59 -14.43
N SER A 87 -9.35 -8.26 -14.41
CA SER A 87 -10.42 -7.53 -15.13
C SER A 87 -10.31 -7.71 -16.64
N ASP A 88 -9.09 -7.70 -17.20
CA ASP A 88 -8.87 -7.93 -18.63
C ASP A 88 -9.25 -9.35 -19.06
N THR A 89 -9.08 -10.34 -18.18
CA THR A 89 -9.46 -11.73 -18.46
C THR A 89 -10.99 -11.92 -18.44
N VAL A 90 -11.70 -11.23 -17.55
CA VAL A 90 -13.17 -11.33 -17.42
C VAL A 90 -13.88 -10.69 -18.62
N ASP A 91 -13.37 -9.57 -19.15
CA ASP A 91 -13.97 -8.91 -20.31
C ASP A 91 -13.71 -9.65 -21.63
N GLN A 92 -12.66 -10.45 -21.73
CA GLN A 92 -12.46 -11.35 -22.88
C GLN A 92 -13.49 -12.48 -22.92
N TRP A 93 -13.89 -13.04 -21.78
CA TRP A 93 -14.88 -14.13 -21.73
C TRP A 93 -16.30 -13.68 -22.08
N LYS A 94 -16.63 -12.39 -21.88
CA LYS A 94 -17.94 -11.83 -22.26
C LYS A 94 -18.13 -11.60 -23.77
N ARG A 95 -17.04 -11.41 -24.54
CA ARG A 95 -17.15 -11.15 -25.99
C ARG A 95 -17.38 -12.41 -26.83
N ASN A 96 -17.06 -13.59 -26.32
CA ASN A 96 -17.13 -14.82 -27.10
C ASN A 96 -18.50 -15.51 -27.09
N ASN A 97 -19.48 -14.99 -26.34
CA ASN A 97 -20.83 -15.57 -26.23
C ASN A 97 -21.90 -14.89 -27.10
N LYS A 98 -21.51 -14.20 -28.17
CA LYS A 98 -22.47 -13.73 -29.18
C LYS A 98 -22.39 -14.62 -30.42
N SER A 99 -22.83 -15.87 -30.27
CA SER A 99 -23.13 -16.72 -31.43
C SER A 99 -24.52 -16.35 -31.95
N ASP A 100 -24.56 -15.95 -33.22
CA ASP A 100 -25.77 -15.78 -34.00
C ASP A 100 -26.61 -17.07 -33.96
N MET A 101 -27.72 -17.04 -33.23
CA MET A 101 -28.70 -18.11 -33.27
C MET A 101 -29.58 -17.90 -34.51
N LYS A 102 -29.11 -18.40 -35.66
CA LYS A 102 -29.98 -18.62 -36.82
C LYS A 102 -30.97 -19.72 -36.48
N ASP A 103 -32.23 -19.34 -36.61
CA ASP A 103 -33.42 -20.18 -36.54
C ASP A 103 -33.37 -21.30 -37.59
N SER A 104 -33.48 -22.55 -37.13
CA SER A 104 -34.01 -23.63 -37.96
C SER A 104 -34.60 -24.73 -37.07
N ARG A 105 -35.93 -24.71 -36.98
CA ARG A 105 -36.81 -25.78 -36.48
C ARG A 105 -36.45 -27.13 -37.11
N LYS A 106 -36.37 -28.19 -36.29
CA LYS A 106 -37.10 -29.46 -36.50
C LYS A 106 -37.01 -30.37 -35.26
N ARG A 107 -38.11 -31.13 -35.09
CA ARG A 107 -38.61 -31.92 -33.95
C ARG A 107 -37.88 -33.24 -33.68
N GLU A 108 -38.03 -33.68 -32.41
CA GLU A 108 -38.19 -35.06 -31.86
C GLU A 108 -37.04 -36.07 -32.14
N SER A 109 -36.64 -37.02 -31.29
CA SER A 109 -37.30 -37.79 -30.23
C SER A 109 -36.29 -38.45 -29.27
N SER A 110 -36.82 -38.89 -28.12
CA SER A 110 -36.53 -40.12 -27.36
C SER A 110 -35.15 -40.41 -26.71
N ASP A 111 -35.23 -40.47 -25.37
CA ASP A 111 -34.95 -41.63 -24.50
C ASP A 111 -33.52 -41.93 -23.97
N ALA A 112 -33.54 -42.33 -22.69
CA ALA A 112 -32.58 -43.07 -21.87
C ALA A 112 -31.27 -42.42 -21.41
N GLY A 113 -31.09 -42.36 -20.08
CA GLY A 113 -29.75 -42.49 -19.48
C GLY A 113 -29.35 -41.53 -18.35
N ARG A 114 -30.22 -41.17 -17.40
CA ARG A 114 -29.74 -40.52 -16.15
C ARG A 114 -29.05 -41.53 -15.23
N LYS A 115 -27.73 -41.59 -15.28
CA LYS A 115 -26.88 -42.12 -14.20
C LYS A 115 -25.87 -41.04 -13.79
N THR A 116 -26.16 -40.28 -12.74
CA THR A 116 -25.16 -39.50 -12.01
C THR A 116 -24.86 -40.23 -10.70
N THR A 117 -23.74 -40.96 -10.68
CA THR A 117 -23.24 -41.65 -9.49
C THR A 117 -22.65 -40.62 -8.52
N LEU A 118 -23.37 -40.35 -7.42
CA LEU A 118 -22.86 -39.66 -6.24
C LEU A 118 -22.08 -40.64 -5.36
N ARG A 119 -20.76 -40.49 -5.25
CA ARG A 119 -19.87 -40.93 -4.14
C ARG A 119 -18.43 -40.58 -4.55
N ASN A 120 -17.61 -39.91 -3.74
CA ASN A 120 -17.24 -40.30 -2.39
C ASN A 120 -16.86 -39.11 -1.51
N LYS A 121 -17.35 -39.11 -0.27
CA LYS A 121 -16.85 -38.30 0.85
C LYS A 121 -15.60 -39.00 1.39
N GLN A 122 -14.55 -38.24 1.72
CA GLN A 122 -13.61 -38.66 2.75
C GLN A 122 -13.64 -37.61 3.86
N ARG A 123 -14.33 -37.96 4.96
CA ARG A 123 -14.23 -37.27 6.26
C ARG A 123 -12.99 -37.84 6.95
N MET A 124 -12.05 -37.00 7.34
CA MET A 124 -10.97 -37.38 8.25
C MET A 124 -11.44 -37.04 9.66
N ASP A 125 -11.73 -38.05 10.47
CA ASP A 125 -12.00 -37.92 11.90
C ASP A 125 -10.70 -38.07 12.71
N TYR A 126 -10.61 -37.25 13.75
CA TYR A 126 -9.47 -37.06 14.64
C TYR A 126 -9.19 -38.29 15.50
N LYS A 127 -7.90 -38.55 15.78
CA LYS A 127 -7.49 -39.32 16.97
C LYS A 127 -6.64 -38.44 17.87
N GLU A 128 -7.24 -38.03 18.99
CA GLU A 128 -6.51 -37.69 20.19
C GLU A 128 -5.66 -38.89 20.62
N GLN A 129 -4.38 -38.67 20.90
CA GLN A 129 -3.59 -39.56 21.75
C GLN A 129 -3.09 -38.73 22.93
N ARG A 130 -3.80 -38.82 24.05
CA ARG A 130 -3.23 -38.66 25.39
C ARG A 130 -3.15 -40.05 25.99
N LEU A 131 -1.96 -40.43 26.45
CA LEU A 131 -1.67 -40.91 27.80
C LEU A 131 -0.35 -41.69 27.77
N SER A 132 0.67 -41.14 28.42
CA SER A 132 1.28 -41.77 29.58
C SER A 132 1.85 -40.69 30.50
#